data_AF-A0A420TZD8-F1
#
_entry.id   AF-A0A420TZD8-F1
#
_cell.length_a   1.000
_cell.length_b   1.000
_cell.length_c   1.000
_cell.angle_alpha   90.00
_cell.angle_beta   90.00
_cell.angle_gamma   90.00
#
_symmetry.space_group_name_H-M   'P 1'
#
loop_
_entity.id
_entity.type
_entity.pdbx_description
1 polymer ?
#
loop_
_entity_poly.entity_id
_entity_poly.type
_entity_poly.pdbx_seq_one_letter_code
_entity_poly.pdbx_strand_id
1 'polypeptide(L)'
;MGEMASDLERPWEEMCGALQERQLNMLENADEFADMAMERLEHDSIDSLTRALENRQSMFLAAIEKVNDDFENNLRILRIESLSALRSSLFGKSMEPFYNNCNAESGRGSDARRKAIIRGALSDQDLFTKLMGSLKDSFKATSEATQAKIQEATVEYLRVIEQRFDLVRSENVARESEQDPDFRLRVEQIARAGRETMQRVHQVI
;
A
#
# COMPACT_ATOMS: atom_id res chain seq x y z
N MET A 1 -10.18 -5.70 -29.63
CA MET A 1 -9.16 -5.47 -28.60
C MET A 1 -9.02 -4.00 -28.26
N GLY A 2 -8.94 -3.09 -29.23
CA GLY A 2 -8.99 -1.64 -28.96
C GLY A 2 -10.25 -1.19 -28.21
N GLU A 3 -11.45 -1.62 -28.66
CA GLU A 3 -12.73 -1.26 -28.00
C GLU A 3 -12.87 -1.84 -26.58
N MET A 4 -12.52 -3.11 -26.36
CA MET A 4 -12.53 -3.69 -25.00
C MET A 4 -11.56 -3.01 -24.03
N ALA A 5 -10.38 -2.63 -24.51
CA ALA A 5 -9.41 -1.92 -23.69
C ALA A 5 -9.90 -0.50 -23.34
N SER A 6 -10.58 0.17 -24.27
CA SER A 6 -11.21 1.48 -24.00
C SER A 6 -12.43 1.36 -23.09
N ASP A 7 -13.21 0.29 -23.19
CA ASP A 7 -14.38 0.07 -22.34
C ASP A 7 -13.98 -0.15 -20.86
N LEU A 8 -12.80 -0.74 -20.64
CA LEU A 8 -12.24 -1.00 -19.31
C LEU A 8 -11.36 0.14 -18.79
N GLU A 9 -11.03 1.11 -19.62
CA GLU A 9 -10.18 2.24 -19.26
C GLU A 9 -10.86 3.13 -18.21
N ARG A 10 -12.11 3.52 -18.45
CA ARG A 10 -12.86 4.38 -17.52
C ARG A 10 -13.10 3.72 -16.15
N PRO A 11 -13.61 2.47 -16.05
CA PRO A 11 -13.72 1.79 -14.76
C PRO A 11 -12.38 1.63 -14.04
N TRP A 12 -11.28 1.45 -14.79
CA TRP A 12 -9.94 1.38 -14.22
C TRP A 12 -9.50 2.73 -13.63
N GLU A 13 -9.72 3.83 -14.36
CA GLU A 13 -9.43 5.18 -13.88
C GLU A 13 -10.26 5.54 -12.66
N GLU A 14 -11.56 5.21 -12.64
CA GLU A 14 -12.43 5.43 -11.48
C GLU A 14 -11.94 4.64 -10.25
N MET A 15 -11.52 3.38 -10.43
CA MET A 15 -10.92 2.58 -9.37
C MET A 15 -9.60 3.20 -8.87
N CYS A 16 -8.71 3.60 -9.77
CA CYS A 16 -7.46 4.26 -9.42
C CYS A 16 -7.69 5.57 -8.66
N GLY A 17 -8.66 6.40 -9.09
CA GLY A 17 -9.02 7.64 -8.41
C GLY A 17 -9.49 7.40 -6.98
N ALA A 18 -10.39 6.42 -6.78
CA ALA A 18 -10.86 6.06 -5.43
C ALA A 18 -9.74 5.52 -4.53
N LEU A 19 -8.76 4.81 -5.11
CA LEU A 19 -7.59 4.32 -4.38
C LEU A 19 -6.64 5.45 -4.01
N GLN A 20 -6.38 6.39 -4.91
CA GLN A 20 -5.54 7.56 -4.66
C GLN A 20 -6.13 8.46 -3.59
N GLU A 21 -7.44 8.72 -3.63
CA GLU A 21 -8.14 9.47 -2.59
C GLU A 21 -7.98 8.80 -1.21
N ARG A 22 -8.13 7.46 -1.17
CA ARG A 22 -7.92 6.71 0.08
C ARG A 22 -6.46 6.76 0.57
N GLN A 23 -5.49 6.72 -0.34
CA GLN A 23 -4.07 6.84 0.02
C GLN A 23 -3.72 8.23 0.54
N LEU A 24 -4.24 9.29 -0.09
CA LEU A 24 -4.08 10.67 0.38
C LEU A 24 -4.66 10.83 1.79
N ASN A 25 -5.88 10.33 2.03
CA ASN A 25 -6.48 10.35 3.35
C ASN A 25 -5.66 9.58 4.39
N MET A 26 -5.01 8.46 4.01
CA MET A 26 -4.12 7.73 4.92
C MET A 26 -2.85 8.52 5.26
N LEU A 27 -2.26 9.21 4.28
CA LEU A 27 -1.09 10.08 4.46
C LEU A 27 -1.42 11.28 5.35
N GLU A 28 -2.53 11.99 5.09
CA GLU A 28 -3.00 13.09 5.94
C GLU A 28 -3.24 12.62 7.38
N ASN A 29 -3.92 11.49 7.57
CA ASN A 29 -4.09 10.93 8.92
C ASN A 29 -2.74 10.62 9.60
N ALA A 30 -1.80 10.02 8.86
CA ALA A 30 -0.47 9.69 9.40
C ALA A 30 0.33 10.95 9.81
N ASP A 31 0.22 12.02 9.04
CA ASP A 31 0.82 13.31 9.31
C ASP A 31 0.18 13.98 10.54
N GLU A 32 -1.16 14.07 10.58
CA GLU A 32 -1.91 14.58 11.74
C GLU A 32 -1.57 13.80 13.03
N PHE A 33 -1.40 12.47 12.94
CA PHE A 33 -1.01 11.67 14.09
C PHE A 33 0.39 11.99 14.59
N ALA A 34 1.33 12.20 13.68
CA ALA A 34 2.69 12.52 14.04
C ALA A 34 2.81 13.95 14.58
N ASP A 35 2.06 14.90 14.03
CA ASP A 35 1.95 16.27 14.54
C ASP A 35 1.33 16.30 15.94
N MET A 36 0.26 15.55 16.21
CA MET A 36 -0.30 15.42 17.56
C MET A 36 0.71 14.83 18.57
N ALA A 37 1.55 13.90 18.14
CA ALA A 37 2.61 13.36 18.98
C ALA A 37 3.67 14.42 19.29
N MET A 38 4.03 15.25 18.30
CA MET A 38 4.98 16.35 18.39
C MET A 38 4.50 17.52 19.25
N GLU A 39 3.25 17.96 19.11
CA GLU A 39 2.67 19.06 19.90
C GLU A 39 2.64 18.75 21.40
N ARG A 40 2.44 17.46 21.74
CA ARG A 40 2.52 16.96 23.13
C ARG A 40 3.94 17.03 23.71
N LEU A 41 4.97 17.14 22.87
CA LEU A 41 6.39 17.15 23.25
C LEU A 41 6.96 18.56 23.31
N GLU A 42 6.49 19.49 22.47
CA GLU A 42 6.95 20.89 22.44
C GLU A 42 6.75 21.62 23.77
N HIS A 43 5.76 21.21 24.57
CA HIS A 43 5.52 21.81 25.89
C HIS A 43 6.63 21.56 26.92
N ASP A 44 7.53 20.59 26.70
CA ASP A 44 8.55 20.18 27.65
C ASP A 44 9.96 20.14 27.00
N SER A 45 10.55 21.33 26.86
CA SER A 45 11.95 21.70 26.55
C SER A 45 13.04 20.59 26.48
N ILE A 46 12.93 19.62 25.56
CA ILE A 46 14.00 18.67 25.22
C ILE A 46 14.23 18.70 23.70
N ASP A 47 14.87 19.77 23.21
CA ASP A 47 15.16 20.02 21.78
C ASP A 47 15.79 18.83 21.04
N SER A 48 16.61 18.02 21.74
CA SER A 48 17.26 16.84 21.17
C SER A 48 16.31 15.66 20.96
N LEU A 49 15.29 15.52 21.82
CA LEU A 49 14.25 14.51 21.70
C LEU A 49 13.26 14.92 20.60
N THR A 50 12.86 16.19 20.58
CA THR A 50 12.00 16.77 19.53
C THR A 50 12.60 16.56 18.14
N ARG A 51 13.85 16.98 17.90
CA ARG A 51 14.52 16.76 16.60
C ARG A 51 14.70 15.29 16.22
N ALA A 52 14.89 14.41 17.20
CA ALA A 52 15.02 12.98 16.92
C ALA A 52 13.68 12.37 16.49
N LEU A 53 12.58 12.86 17.04
CA LEU A 53 11.24 12.43 16.71
C LEU A 53 10.79 12.99 15.36
N GLU A 54 11.08 14.26 15.05
CA GLU A 54 10.87 14.86 13.71
C GLU A 54 11.57 14.05 12.62
N ASN A 55 12.85 13.73 12.82
CA ASN A 55 13.59 12.90 11.88
C ASN A 55 12.96 11.52 11.72
N ARG A 56 12.43 10.95 12.80
CA ARG A 56 11.81 9.62 12.75
C ARG A 56 10.45 9.65 12.07
N GLN A 57 9.66 10.71 12.25
CA GLN A 57 8.42 11.00 11.54
C GLN A 57 8.68 11.12 10.04
N SER A 58 9.68 11.92 9.65
CA SER A 58 10.08 12.06 8.25
C SER A 58 10.46 10.70 7.62
N MET A 59 11.22 9.86 8.34
CA MET A 59 11.54 8.51 7.87
C MET A 59 10.32 7.59 7.75
N PHE A 60 9.34 7.74 8.64
CA PHE A 60 8.09 6.96 8.58
C PHE A 60 7.23 7.39 7.40
N LEU A 61 7.03 8.69 7.19
CA LEU A 61 6.30 9.22 6.05
C LEU A 61 6.94 8.79 4.73
N ALA A 62 8.27 8.90 4.61
CA ALA A 62 9.00 8.43 3.42
C ALA A 62 8.84 6.91 3.19
N ALA A 63 8.71 6.11 4.25
CA ALA A 63 8.44 4.68 4.12
C ALA A 63 7.02 4.41 3.60
N ILE A 64 6.02 5.16 4.08
CA ILE A 64 4.63 5.06 3.61
C ILE A 64 4.51 5.52 2.15
N GLU A 65 5.13 6.64 1.78
CA GLU A 65 5.20 7.13 0.39
C GLU A 65 5.76 6.05 -0.54
N LYS A 66 6.89 5.45 -0.16
CA LYS A 66 7.50 4.35 -0.95
C LYS A 66 6.57 3.15 -1.10
N VAL A 67 5.84 2.77 -0.05
CA VAL A 67 4.87 1.66 -0.11
C VAL A 67 3.71 2.00 -1.05
N ASN A 68 3.29 3.26 -1.09
CA ASN A 68 2.27 3.74 -2.04
C ASN A 68 2.81 3.74 -3.49
N ASP A 69 4.03 4.21 -3.74
CA ASP A 69 4.66 4.16 -5.06
C ASP A 69 4.78 2.71 -5.58
N ASP A 70 5.19 1.79 -4.70
CA ASP A 70 5.23 0.34 -5.01
C ASP A 70 3.84 -0.17 -5.40
N PHE A 71 2.79 0.25 -4.68
CA PHE A 71 1.41 -0.14 -4.97
C PHE A 71 0.94 0.41 -6.33
N GLU A 72 1.19 1.68 -6.63
CA GLU A 72 0.86 2.28 -7.92
C GLU A 72 1.58 1.56 -9.08
N ASN A 73 2.86 1.23 -8.89
CA ASN A 73 3.62 0.46 -9.88
C ASN A 73 3.04 -0.94 -10.09
N ASN A 74 2.64 -1.63 -9.02
CA ASN A 74 1.97 -2.92 -9.13
C ASN A 74 0.62 -2.83 -9.83
N LEU A 75 -0.16 -1.76 -9.61
CA LEU A 75 -1.39 -1.52 -10.35
C LEU A 75 -1.12 -1.30 -11.85
N ARG A 76 -0.07 -0.55 -12.21
CA ARG A 76 0.34 -0.39 -13.62
C ARG A 76 0.70 -1.72 -14.26
N ILE A 77 1.46 -2.57 -13.56
CA ILE A 77 1.79 -3.92 -14.03
C ILE A 77 0.51 -4.74 -14.22
N LEU A 78 -0.39 -4.73 -13.24
CA LEU A 78 -1.65 -5.46 -13.29
C LEU A 78 -2.54 -5.02 -14.46
N ARG A 79 -2.55 -3.71 -14.78
CA ARG A 79 -3.23 -3.18 -15.98
C ARG A 79 -2.66 -3.80 -17.24
N ILE A 80 -1.33 -3.85 -17.38
CA ILE A 80 -0.66 -4.45 -18.54
C ILE A 80 -0.95 -5.96 -18.60
N GLU A 81 -0.84 -6.67 -17.49
CA GLU A 81 -1.13 -8.10 -17.44
C GLU A 81 -2.59 -8.42 -17.75
N SER A 82 -3.53 -7.54 -17.42
CA SER A 82 -4.96 -7.82 -17.60
C SER A 82 -5.49 -7.37 -18.95
N LEU A 83 -4.98 -6.27 -19.49
CA LEU A 83 -5.54 -5.60 -20.68
C LEU A 83 -4.62 -5.66 -21.91
N SER A 84 -3.39 -6.17 -21.79
CA SER A 84 -2.52 -6.30 -22.96
C SER A 84 -2.78 -7.58 -23.75
N ALA A 85 -2.53 -7.46 -25.06
CA ALA A 85 -2.52 -8.58 -26.00
C ALA A 85 -1.28 -9.49 -25.87
N LEU A 86 -0.41 -9.25 -24.88
CA LEU A 86 0.80 -10.04 -24.71
C LEU A 86 0.42 -11.48 -24.37
N ARG A 87 1.07 -12.45 -25.01
CA ARG A 87 0.79 -13.89 -24.77
C ARG A 87 0.94 -14.28 -23.28
N SER A 88 1.88 -13.67 -22.57
CA SER A 88 2.13 -13.91 -21.15
C SER A 88 1.14 -13.21 -20.20
N SER A 89 0.32 -12.29 -20.71
CA SER A 89 -0.69 -11.57 -19.94
C SER A 89 -1.79 -12.52 -19.46
N LEU A 90 -2.55 -12.15 -18.44
CA LEU A 90 -3.73 -12.89 -18.00
C LEU A 90 -4.72 -13.10 -19.16
N PHE A 91 -4.92 -12.07 -19.99
CA PHE A 91 -5.74 -12.18 -21.19
C PHE A 91 -5.11 -13.13 -22.22
N GLY A 92 -3.81 -13.00 -22.50
CA GLY A 92 -3.08 -13.85 -23.44
C GLY A 92 -3.09 -15.33 -23.05
N LYS A 93 -2.82 -15.63 -21.78
CA LYS A 93 -2.89 -16.99 -21.20
C LYS A 93 -4.30 -17.56 -21.31
N SER A 94 -5.33 -16.75 -21.06
CA SER A 94 -6.73 -17.17 -21.18
C SER A 94 -7.13 -17.42 -22.63
N MET A 95 -6.53 -16.70 -23.58
CA MET A 95 -6.75 -16.87 -25.02
C MET A 95 -5.93 -18.01 -25.65
N GLU A 96 -4.92 -18.54 -24.94
CA GLU A 96 -4.01 -19.59 -25.41
C GLU A 96 -4.71 -20.81 -26.03
N PRO A 97 -5.78 -21.38 -25.43
CA PRO A 97 -6.48 -22.52 -26.02
C PRO A 97 -7.10 -22.20 -27.38
N PHE A 98 -7.62 -20.99 -27.55
CA PHE A 98 -8.22 -20.54 -28.80
C PHE A 98 -7.17 -20.27 -29.87
N TYR A 99 -6.00 -19.75 -29.49
CA TYR A 99 -4.87 -19.61 -30.40
C TYR A 99 -4.36 -20.97 -30.89
N ASN A 100 -4.29 -21.97 -30.00
CA ASN A 100 -3.92 -23.32 -30.38
C ASN A 100 -4.92 -23.94 -31.37
N ASN A 101 -6.22 -23.76 -31.13
CA ASN A 101 -7.26 -24.21 -32.06
C ASN A 101 -7.13 -23.52 -33.43
N CYS A 102 -6.87 -22.21 -33.46
CA CYS A 102 -6.62 -21.49 -34.70
C CYS A 102 -5.40 -22.03 -35.46
N ASN A 103 -4.31 -22.37 -34.75
CA ASN A 103 -3.11 -22.90 -35.37
C ASN A 103 -3.32 -24.30 -35.97
N ALA A 104 -4.25 -25.08 -35.43
CA ALA A 104 -4.64 -26.39 -35.97
C ALA A 104 -5.49 -26.29 -37.26
N GLU A 105 -6.13 -25.15 -37.53
CA GLU A 105 -6.96 -24.96 -38.72
C GLU A 105 -6.16 -24.86 -40.01
N SER A 106 -6.53 -25.63 -41.04
CA SER A 106 -5.85 -25.64 -42.35
C SER A 106 -6.81 -25.84 -43.53
N GLY A 107 -6.31 -25.68 -44.76
CA GLY A 107 -7.09 -25.86 -45.98
C GLY A 107 -7.98 -24.67 -46.36
N ARG A 108 -8.82 -24.86 -47.40
CA ARG A 108 -9.71 -23.81 -47.92
C ARG A 108 -10.73 -23.40 -46.83
N GLY A 109 -10.89 -22.09 -46.65
CA GLY A 109 -11.79 -21.52 -45.63
C GLY A 109 -11.20 -21.46 -44.21
N SER A 110 -9.93 -21.83 -44.01
CA SER A 110 -9.26 -21.77 -42.68
C SER A 110 -9.29 -20.36 -42.07
N ASP A 111 -9.06 -19.30 -42.85
CA ASP A 111 -9.13 -17.92 -42.36
C ASP A 111 -10.49 -17.58 -41.72
N ALA A 112 -11.58 -17.96 -42.37
CA ALA A 112 -12.93 -17.71 -41.86
C ALA A 112 -13.19 -18.49 -40.55
N ARG A 113 -12.72 -19.74 -40.46
CA ARG A 113 -12.87 -20.58 -39.25
C ARG A 113 -12.03 -20.06 -38.09
N ARG A 114 -10.78 -19.66 -38.33
CA ARG A 114 -9.93 -19.00 -37.32
C ARG A 114 -10.58 -17.74 -36.76
N LYS A 115 -11.15 -16.90 -37.64
CA LYS A 115 -11.90 -15.71 -37.21
C LYS A 115 -13.14 -16.07 -36.39
N ALA A 116 -13.85 -17.14 -36.76
CA ALA A 116 -15.00 -17.62 -36.00
C ALA A 116 -14.61 -18.10 -34.60
N ILE A 117 -13.49 -18.84 -34.46
CA ILE A 117 -12.96 -19.29 -33.17
C ILE A 117 -12.66 -18.09 -32.26
N ILE A 118 -11.93 -17.09 -32.75
CA ILE A 118 -11.59 -15.89 -31.96
C ILE A 118 -12.85 -15.08 -31.61
N ARG A 119 -13.79 -14.91 -32.54
CA ARG A 119 -15.06 -14.22 -32.25
C ARG A 119 -15.90 -14.97 -31.22
N GLY A 120 -15.93 -16.30 -31.30
CA GLY A 120 -16.59 -17.15 -30.31
C GLY A 120 -15.98 -16.96 -28.92
N ALA A 121 -14.65 -17.00 -28.82
CA ALA A 121 -13.92 -16.76 -27.57
C ALA A 121 -14.23 -15.38 -26.97
N LEU A 122 -14.23 -14.33 -27.81
CA LEU A 122 -14.54 -12.96 -27.38
C LEU A 122 -16.02 -12.74 -27.04
N SER A 123 -16.89 -13.69 -27.36
CA SER A 123 -18.30 -13.68 -26.98
C SER A 123 -18.59 -14.63 -25.80
N ASP A 124 -17.58 -15.37 -25.33
CA ASP A 124 -17.70 -16.34 -24.25
C ASP A 124 -17.63 -15.64 -22.90
N GLN A 125 -18.75 -15.60 -22.18
CA GLN A 125 -18.82 -15.00 -20.85
C GLN A 125 -17.88 -15.68 -19.85
N ASP A 126 -17.64 -16.99 -19.96
CA ASP A 126 -16.79 -17.72 -19.03
C ASP A 126 -15.34 -17.23 -19.11
N LEU A 127 -14.88 -16.83 -20.32
CA LEU A 127 -13.56 -16.23 -20.51
C LEU A 127 -13.43 -14.95 -19.70
N PHE A 128 -14.42 -14.06 -19.78
CA PHE A 128 -14.44 -12.79 -19.04
C PHE A 128 -14.56 -13.01 -17.53
N THR A 129 -15.38 -13.97 -17.08
CA THR A 129 -15.51 -14.30 -15.66
C THR A 129 -14.19 -14.80 -15.08
N LYS A 130 -13.47 -15.68 -15.80
CA LYS A 130 -12.15 -16.17 -15.37
C LYS A 130 -11.10 -15.07 -15.33
N LEU A 131 -11.09 -14.21 -16.36
CA LEU A 131 -10.20 -13.06 -16.42
C LEU A 131 -10.45 -12.09 -15.24
N MET A 132 -11.71 -11.77 -14.98
CA MET A 132 -12.11 -10.89 -13.88
C MET A 132 -11.78 -11.49 -12.51
N GLY A 133 -11.99 -12.80 -12.34
CA GLY A 133 -11.56 -13.53 -11.14
C GLY A 133 -10.06 -13.42 -10.91
N SER A 134 -9.27 -13.67 -11.97
CA SER A 134 -7.81 -13.61 -11.89
C SER A 134 -7.31 -12.18 -11.58
N LEU A 135 -7.90 -11.17 -12.21
CA LEU A 135 -7.62 -9.76 -11.93
C LEU A 135 -7.94 -9.42 -10.47
N LYS A 136 -9.10 -9.85 -9.96
CA LYS A 136 -9.53 -9.60 -8.59
C LYS A 136 -8.60 -10.25 -7.57
N ASP A 137 -8.17 -11.49 -7.82
CA ASP A 137 -7.27 -12.21 -6.93
C ASP A 137 -5.88 -11.55 -6.89
N SER A 138 -5.34 -11.15 -8.04
CA SER A 138 -4.07 -10.41 -8.11
C SER A 138 -4.15 -9.04 -7.45
N PHE A 139 -5.25 -8.31 -7.66
CA PHE A 139 -5.49 -7.04 -6.98
C PHE A 139 -5.53 -7.22 -5.47
N LYS A 140 -6.32 -8.20 -4.99
CA LYS A 140 -6.43 -8.52 -3.57
C LYS A 140 -5.06 -8.84 -2.95
N ALA A 141 -4.28 -9.71 -3.58
CA ALA A 141 -2.95 -10.08 -3.11
C ALA A 141 -2.02 -8.85 -3.02
N THR A 142 -2.10 -7.95 -4.00
CA THR A 142 -1.33 -6.70 -4.02
C THR A 142 -1.76 -5.77 -2.88
N SER A 143 -3.06 -5.59 -2.67
CA SER A 143 -3.59 -4.77 -1.57
C SER A 143 -3.21 -5.32 -0.19
N GLU A 144 -3.32 -6.64 0.02
CA GLU A 144 -2.94 -7.30 1.26
C GLU A 144 -1.44 -7.14 1.54
N ALA A 145 -0.58 -7.29 0.52
CA ALA A 145 0.85 -7.08 0.64
C ALA A 145 1.20 -5.61 0.99
N THR A 146 0.51 -4.65 0.38
CA THR A 146 0.68 -3.22 0.69
C THR A 146 0.25 -2.90 2.11
N GLN A 147 -0.90 -3.41 2.56
CA GLN A 147 -1.37 -3.22 3.93
C GLN A 147 -0.38 -3.81 4.94
N ALA A 148 0.16 -5.00 4.68
CA ALA A 148 1.17 -5.62 5.54
C ALA A 148 2.44 -4.75 5.66
N LYS A 149 2.92 -4.17 4.55
CA LYS A 149 4.08 -3.27 4.55
C LYS A 149 3.81 -1.97 5.33
N ILE A 150 2.62 -1.38 5.20
CA ILE A 150 2.21 -0.20 5.98
C ILE A 150 2.24 -0.55 7.47
N GLN A 151 1.64 -1.67 7.85
CA GLN A 151 1.59 -2.12 9.23
C GLN A 151 3.00 -2.37 9.79
N GLU A 152 3.89 -2.99 9.01
CA GLU A 152 5.30 -3.18 9.38
C GLU A 152 6.01 -1.85 9.61
N ALA A 153 5.86 -0.88 8.70
CA ALA A 153 6.45 0.45 8.82
C ALA A 153 5.95 1.18 10.07
N THR A 154 4.65 1.07 10.38
CA THR A 154 4.07 1.63 11.60
C THR A 154 4.64 0.95 12.84
N VAL A 155 4.65 -0.38 12.92
CA VAL A 155 5.18 -1.11 14.08
C VAL A 155 6.65 -0.74 14.33
N GLU A 156 7.46 -0.63 13.27
CA GLU A 156 8.87 -0.27 13.38
C GLU A 156 9.07 1.21 13.77
N TYR A 157 8.19 2.12 13.34
CA TYR A 157 8.16 3.51 13.82
C TYR A 157 7.88 3.54 15.33
N LEU A 158 6.83 2.84 15.75
CA LEU A 158 6.40 2.77 17.15
C LEU A 158 7.49 2.18 18.05
N ARG A 159 8.09 1.07 17.65
CA ARG A 159 9.17 0.39 18.39
C ARG A 159 10.37 1.30 18.62
N VAL A 160 10.79 2.05 17.60
CA VAL A 160 11.95 2.95 17.71
C VAL A 160 11.66 4.13 18.64
N ILE A 161 10.44 4.67 18.61
CA ILE A 161 10.05 5.74 19.53
C ILE A 161 9.97 5.22 20.97
N GLU A 162 9.40 4.04 21.20
CA GLU A 162 9.37 3.43 22.54
C GLU A 162 10.79 3.22 23.09
N GLN A 163 11.70 2.66 22.29
CA GLN A 163 13.11 2.51 22.65
C GLN A 163 13.79 3.84 22.98
N ARG A 164 13.45 4.92 22.26
CA ARG A 164 13.96 6.26 22.54
C ARG A 164 13.45 6.81 23.86
N PHE A 165 12.16 6.65 24.16
CA PHE A 165 11.60 7.07 25.45
C PHE A 165 12.22 6.27 26.61
N ASP A 166 12.42 4.97 26.44
CA ASP A 166 13.06 4.15 27.47
C ASP A 166 14.55 4.50 27.66
N LEU A 167 15.26 4.84 26.58
CA LEU A 167 16.63 5.34 26.66
C LEU A 167 16.70 6.65 27.47
N VAL A 168 15.88 7.65 27.12
CA VAL A 168 15.80 8.92 27.85
C VAL A 168 15.45 8.68 29.31
N ARG A 169 14.51 7.78 29.59
CA ARG A 169 14.18 7.38 30.97
C ARG A 169 15.38 6.78 31.69
N SER A 170 16.13 5.87 31.05
CA SER A 170 17.27 5.18 31.66
C SER A 170 18.48 6.10 31.88
N GLU A 171 18.78 6.99 30.92
CA GLU A 171 19.83 7.99 31.04
C GLU A 171 19.47 9.02 32.13
N ASN A 172 18.20 9.39 32.25
CA ASN A 172 17.75 10.29 33.32
C ASN A 172 17.73 9.60 34.69
N VAL A 173 17.34 8.33 34.81
CA VAL A 173 17.49 7.59 36.09
C VAL A 173 18.96 7.53 36.52
N ALA A 174 19.89 7.36 35.57
CA ALA A 174 21.32 7.38 35.83
C ALA A 174 21.86 8.79 36.18
N ARG A 175 21.29 9.86 35.60
CA ARG A 175 21.76 11.25 35.79
C ARG A 175 21.05 12.00 36.92
N GLU A 176 19.83 11.62 37.31
CA GLU A 176 18.94 12.35 38.21
C GLU A 176 18.60 11.60 39.51
N SER A 177 19.26 10.49 39.80
CA SER A 177 19.18 9.88 41.14
C SER A 177 19.63 10.85 42.27
N GLU A 178 20.10 12.07 41.96
CA GLU A 178 20.53 13.06 42.94
C GLU A 178 19.91 14.48 42.84
N GLN A 179 19.22 14.92 41.77
CA GLN A 179 19.01 16.39 41.58
C GLN A 179 17.63 16.95 41.14
N ASP A 180 16.71 16.25 40.46
CA ASP A 180 15.42 16.86 40.05
C ASP A 180 14.25 15.85 39.88
N PRO A 181 13.35 15.72 40.89
CA PRO A 181 12.16 14.87 40.82
C PRO A 181 11.07 15.34 39.85
N ASP A 182 10.98 16.65 39.58
CA ASP A 182 9.91 17.25 38.78
C ASP A 182 10.18 17.07 37.28
N PHE A 183 11.45 17.00 36.87
CA PHE A 183 11.81 16.59 35.51
C PHE A 183 11.45 15.12 35.23
N ARG A 184 11.69 14.22 36.18
CA ARG A 184 11.31 12.79 36.06
C ARG A 184 9.81 12.62 35.81
N LEU A 185 8.98 13.37 36.54
CA LEU A 185 7.52 13.33 36.40
C LEU A 185 7.06 13.78 35.01
N ARG A 186 7.67 14.83 34.45
CA ARG A 186 7.38 15.33 33.10
C ARG A 186 7.73 14.30 32.02
N VAL A 187 8.95 13.76 32.04
CA VAL A 187 9.38 12.73 31.08
C VAL A 187 8.49 11.48 31.16
N GLU A 188 8.06 11.08 32.36
CA GLU A 188 7.18 9.93 32.54
C GLU A 188 5.75 10.18 32.02
N GLN A 189 5.25 11.41 32.14
CA GLN A 189 3.97 11.84 31.56
C GLN A 189 4.04 11.86 30.03
N ILE A 190 5.12 12.41 29.47
CA ILE A 190 5.37 12.44 28.02
C ILE A 190 5.43 11.02 27.46
N ALA A 191 6.25 10.14 28.06
CA ALA A 191 6.38 8.76 27.59
C ALA A 191 5.07 7.98 27.70
N ARG A 192 4.19 8.33 28.65
CA ARG A 192 2.85 7.75 28.78
C ARG A 192 1.90 8.27 27.71
N ALA A 193 1.87 9.58 27.49
CA ALA A 193 1.06 10.21 26.45
C ALA A 193 1.45 9.71 25.05
N GLY A 194 2.76 9.60 24.78
CA GLY A 194 3.27 8.97 23.57
C GLY A 194 2.71 7.56 23.39
N ARG A 195 2.85 6.68 24.40
CA ARG A 195 2.33 5.30 24.35
C ARG A 195 0.82 5.21 24.17
N GLU A 196 0.03 6.09 24.78
CA GLU A 196 -1.43 6.11 24.61
C GLU A 196 -1.83 6.52 23.20
N THR A 197 -1.17 7.53 22.63
CA THR A 197 -1.38 7.92 21.22
C THR A 197 -1.03 6.78 20.27
N MET A 198 0.08 6.10 20.53
CA MET A 198 0.53 4.93 19.76
C MET A 198 -0.47 3.76 19.80
N GLN A 199 -1.06 3.47 20.96
CA GLN A 199 -2.07 2.43 21.08
C GLN A 199 -3.34 2.74 20.28
N ARG A 200 -3.71 4.02 20.17
CA ARG A 200 -4.85 4.44 19.34
C ARG A 200 -4.55 4.30 17.86
N VAL A 201 -3.32 4.60 17.42
CA VAL A 201 -2.89 4.38 16.03
C VAL A 201 -2.97 2.90 15.64
N HIS A 202 -2.56 2.00 16.54
CA HIS A 202 -2.64 0.55 16.29
C HIS A 202 -4.07 -0.01 16.20
N GLN A 203 -5.09 0.75 16.64
CA GLN A 203 -6.50 0.36 16.57
C GLN A 203 -7.22 0.86 15.31
N VAL A 204 -6.66 1.85 14.62
CA VAL A 204 -7.28 2.50 13.45
C VAL A 204 -6.72 1.97 12.12
N ILE A 205 -5.53 1.37 12.15
CA ILE A 205 -4.87 0.66 11.04
C ILE A 205 -5.24 -0.82 11.07
#